data_AF-A0AAV7CZZ2-F1
#
_entry.id   AF-A0AAV7CZZ2-F1
#
_cell.length_a   1.000
_cell.length_b   1.000
_cell.length_c   1.000
_cell.angle_alpha   90.00
_cell.angle_beta   90.00
_cell.angle_gamma   90.00
#
_symmetry.space_group_name_H-M   'P 1'
#
loop_
_entity.id
_entity.type
_entity.pdbx_description
1 polymer ?
#
loop_
_entity_poly.entity_id
_entity_poly.type
_entity_poly.pdbx_seq_one_letter_code
_entity_poly.pdbx_strand_id
1 'polypeptide(L)'
;MVQLAREYDVSPAEKVTAPTHDIILKEGDLLYFPRGTIHQADTPANSPHSTHVTISTYQNNSWVDYLQDLMPALLQDAARDSVDLRKGIPLQQLQCLDPSRARGPLSGLLSDLAKRIEGRCQLRSCEMLRDFMGNRLPPYQDAESANREKEETNGKSDAPPNLNSKVKLQYKDYTAITVDRVPGTQKPSEEMMIYVFHALKNERKTHMVSDEEESPPVSGLRFPLSYMDALKSLWEDKPMSVKDLPLEDERDKENLVISLWAEGLLKAVPAEA
;
A
#
# COMPACT_ATOMS: atom_id res chain seq x y z
N MET A 1 10.41 -28.92 5.85
CA MET A 1 9.49 -27.93 5.27
C MET A 1 9.24 -26.84 6.29
N VAL A 2 9.52 -25.58 5.96
CA VAL A 2 9.14 -24.43 6.79
C VAL A 2 7.78 -23.94 6.27
N GLN A 3 6.73 -24.06 7.09
CA GLN A 3 5.40 -23.60 6.70
C GLN A 3 5.40 -22.07 6.53
N LEU A 4 4.82 -21.59 5.43
CA LEU A 4 4.69 -20.16 5.12
C LEU A 4 6.03 -19.40 5.16
N ALA A 5 7.11 -20.06 4.71
CA ALA A 5 8.46 -19.52 4.68
C ALA A 5 8.51 -18.12 4.05
N ARG A 6 9.27 -17.22 4.67
CA ARG A 6 9.50 -15.85 4.18
C ARG A 6 10.73 -15.75 3.27
N GLU A 7 11.61 -16.74 3.37
CA GLU A 7 12.87 -16.82 2.64
C GLU A 7 12.86 -18.03 1.71
N TYR A 8 13.59 -17.92 0.61
CA TYR A 8 13.85 -19.04 -0.30
C TYR A 8 15.02 -19.86 0.21
N ASP A 9 14.89 -21.19 0.13
CA ASP A 9 15.94 -22.13 0.47
C ASP A 9 15.92 -23.32 -0.51
N VAL A 10 17.09 -23.81 -0.87
CA VAL A 10 17.25 -25.03 -1.67
C VAL A 10 17.38 -26.21 -0.72
N SER A 11 16.30 -26.99 -0.63
CA SER A 11 16.31 -28.21 0.19
C SER A 11 16.90 -29.39 -0.61
N PRO A 12 17.90 -30.11 -0.08
CA PRO A 12 18.38 -31.36 -0.68
C PRO A 12 17.25 -32.39 -0.76
N ALA A 13 17.14 -33.11 -1.88
CA ALA A 13 16.06 -34.09 -2.12
C ALA A 13 15.95 -35.15 -1.01
N GLU A 14 17.09 -35.57 -0.44
CA GLU A 14 17.18 -36.54 0.67
C GLU A 14 16.51 -36.06 1.97
N LYS A 15 16.30 -34.75 2.12
CA LYS A 15 15.63 -34.13 3.27
C LYS A 15 14.15 -33.83 3.01
N VAL A 16 13.65 -34.13 1.82
CA VAL A 16 12.25 -33.93 1.44
C VAL A 16 11.51 -35.25 1.66
N THR A 17 10.36 -35.18 2.33
CA THR A 17 9.49 -36.35 2.55
C THR A 17 8.81 -36.78 1.25
N ALA A 18 8.09 -37.90 1.28
CA ALA A 18 7.27 -38.33 0.14
C ALA A 18 6.34 -37.19 -0.35
N PRO A 19 6.15 -37.07 -1.67
CA PRO A 19 5.32 -36.02 -2.25
C PRO A 19 3.87 -36.15 -1.75
N THR A 20 3.26 -35.02 -1.40
CA THR A 20 1.83 -34.99 -1.07
C THR A 20 0.97 -35.05 -2.33
N HIS A 21 1.49 -34.58 -3.45
CA HIS A 21 0.85 -34.55 -4.76
C HIS A 21 1.88 -34.88 -5.84
N ASP A 22 1.47 -35.68 -6.81
CA ASP A 22 2.22 -36.02 -8.02
C ASP A 22 1.25 -35.87 -9.20
N ILE A 23 1.50 -34.90 -10.07
CA ILE A 23 0.51 -34.36 -11.03
C ILE A 23 1.19 -34.11 -12.38
N ILE A 24 0.52 -34.53 -13.46
CA ILE A 24 0.90 -34.15 -14.83
C ILE A 24 0.06 -32.93 -15.24
N LEU A 25 0.68 -31.75 -15.32
CA LEU A 25 0.03 -30.53 -15.81
C LEU A 25 -0.02 -30.51 -17.35
N LYS A 26 -1.14 -30.03 -17.89
CA LYS A 26 -1.40 -29.86 -19.32
C LYS A 26 -1.70 -28.40 -19.64
N GLU A 27 -1.77 -28.10 -20.94
CA GLU A 27 -2.18 -26.79 -21.42
C GLU A 27 -3.58 -26.42 -20.89
N GLY A 28 -3.68 -25.22 -20.33
CA GLY A 28 -4.91 -24.70 -19.70
C GLY A 28 -5.06 -25.03 -18.21
N ASP A 29 -4.23 -25.91 -17.65
CA ASP A 29 -4.27 -26.22 -16.22
C ASP A 29 -3.68 -25.09 -15.36
N LEU A 30 -4.17 -24.97 -14.13
CA LEU A 30 -3.69 -24.03 -13.13
C LEU A 30 -3.30 -24.78 -11.85
N LEU A 31 -2.10 -24.53 -11.35
CA LEU A 31 -1.63 -25.04 -10.08
C LEU A 31 -1.34 -23.89 -9.12
N TYR A 32 -1.95 -23.94 -7.93
CA TYR A 32 -1.66 -23.04 -6.83
C TYR A 32 -1.05 -23.81 -5.66
N PHE A 33 -0.01 -23.23 -5.06
CA PHE A 33 0.50 -23.67 -3.76
C PHE A 33 1.02 -22.47 -2.96
N PRO A 34 0.92 -22.50 -1.62
CA PRO A 34 1.41 -21.41 -0.78
C PRO A 34 2.94 -21.43 -0.67
N ARG A 35 3.53 -20.28 -0.31
CA ARG A 35 4.96 -20.17 0.01
C ARG A 35 5.38 -21.19 1.08
N GLY A 36 6.60 -21.71 0.94
CA GLY A 36 7.11 -22.81 1.76
C GLY A 36 6.77 -24.22 1.24
N THR A 37 5.94 -24.34 0.20
CA THR A 37 5.70 -25.62 -0.50
C THR A 37 6.93 -25.98 -1.34
N ILE A 38 7.64 -27.03 -0.90
CA ILE A 38 8.72 -27.61 -1.68
C ILE A 38 8.11 -28.27 -2.91
N HIS A 39 8.58 -27.91 -4.10
CA HIS A 39 8.11 -28.44 -5.36
C HIS A 39 9.29 -28.71 -6.30
N GLN A 40 9.10 -29.66 -7.20
CA GLN A 40 9.99 -29.98 -8.31
C GLN A 40 9.13 -30.34 -9.52
N ALA A 41 9.70 -30.22 -10.72
CA ALA A 41 9.02 -30.60 -11.95
C ALA A 41 10.04 -31.09 -12.98
N ASP A 42 9.63 -32.08 -13.77
CA ASP A 42 10.36 -32.55 -14.95
C ASP A 42 9.41 -32.64 -16.15
N THR A 43 9.98 -32.61 -17.36
CA THR A 43 9.22 -32.79 -18.59
C THR A 43 9.22 -34.28 -18.95
N PRO A 44 8.05 -34.92 -19.09
CA PRO A 44 7.98 -36.33 -19.47
C PRO A 44 8.71 -36.62 -20.78
N ALA A 45 9.35 -37.79 -20.89
CA ALA A 45 10.18 -38.16 -22.03
C ALA A 45 9.44 -38.17 -23.39
N ASN A 46 8.11 -38.26 -23.38
CA ASN A 46 7.25 -38.23 -24.57
C ASN A 46 6.83 -36.81 -24.99
N SER A 47 7.23 -35.76 -24.26
CA SER A 47 6.99 -34.36 -24.61
C SER A 47 8.31 -33.68 -25.00
N PRO A 48 8.34 -32.90 -26.11
CA PRO A 48 9.57 -32.21 -26.52
C PRO A 48 9.92 -31.03 -25.59
N HIS A 49 8.94 -30.42 -24.92
CA HIS A 49 9.16 -29.27 -24.03
C HIS A 49 8.01 -29.11 -23.01
N SER A 50 8.25 -28.29 -21.99
CA SER A 50 7.23 -27.74 -21.09
C SER A 50 7.41 -26.23 -20.99
N THR A 51 6.32 -25.48 -20.99
CA THR A 51 6.33 -24.02 -20.83
C THR A 51 5.17 -23.62 -19.95
N HIS A 52 5.47 -22.87 -18.88
CA HIS A 52 4.48 -22.34 -17.96
C HIS A 52 4.89 -20.95 -17.51
N VAL A 53 3.91 -20.19 -17.00
CA VAL A 53 4.13 -18.89 -16.36
C VAL A 53 3.77 -19.00 -14.89
N THR A 54 4.70 -18.63 -14.02
CA THR A 54 4.45 -18.56 -12.57
C THR A 54 4.09 -17.13 -12.22
N ILE A 55 2.85 -16.93 -11.76
CA ILE A 55 2.39 -15.65 -11.22
C ILE A 55 2.57 -15.71 -9.71
N SER A 56 3.51 -14.93 -9.18
CA SER A 56 3.79 -14.84 -7.74
C SER A 56 3.24 -13.55 -7.13
N THR A 57 2.88 -13.63 -5.85
CA THR A 57 2.42 -12.49 -5.05
C THR A 57 2.67 -12.78 -3.57
N TYR A 58 2.33 -11.83 -2.69
CA TYR A 58 2.42 -12.00 -1.22
C TYR A 58 3.84 -12.13 -0.64
N GLN A 59 4.87 -11.66 -1.35
CA GLN A 59 6.22 -11.52 -0.82
C GLN A 59 6.23 -10.43 0.26
N ASN A 60 6.84 -10.71 1.42
CA ASN A 60 6.96 -9.78 2.56
C ASN A 60 5.64 -9.07 2.96
N ASN A 61 4.51 -9.77 2.78
CA ASN A 61 3.18 -9.24 3.05
C ASN A 61 2.44 -10.09 4.11
N SER A 62 3.04 -10.20 5.29
CA SER A 62 2.53 -10.97 6.42
C SER A 62 2.31 -10.10 7.66
N TRP A 63 1.68 -10.65 8.70
CA TRP A 63 1.42 -9.92 9.95
C TRP A 63 2.68 -9.36 10.61
N VAL A 64 3.84 -10.03 10.46
CA VAL A 64 5.09 -9.51 11.01
C VAL A 64 5.61 -8.31 10.23
N ASP A 65 5.35 -8.26 8.93
CA ASP A 65 5.74 -7.13 8.06
C ASP A 65 4.84 -5.93 8.37
N TYR A 66 3.52 -6.18 8.46
CA TYR A 66 2.55 -5.16 8.82
C TYR A 66 2.78 -4.61 10.23
N LEU A 67 3.09 -5.47 11.21
CA LEU A 67 3.43 -4.99 12.55
C LEU A 67 4.73 -4.18 12.53
N GLN A 68 5.77 -4.62 11.82
CA GLN A 68 7.02 -3.87 11.70
C GLN A 68 6.81 -2.48 11.09
N ASP A 69 5.95 -2.35 10.09
CA ASP A 69 5.59 -1.08 9.45
C ASP A 69 4.83 -0.14 10.40
N LEU A 70 3.90 -0.67 11.21
CA LEU A 70 3.11 0.13 12.14
C LEU A 70 3.88 0.56 13.41
N MET A 71 4.79 -0.29 13.90
CA MET A 71 5.40 -0.14 15.23
C MET A 71 6.12 1.21 15.46
N PRO A 72 6.91 1.75 14.51
CA PRO A 72 7.55 3.05 14.69
C PRO A 72 6.57 4.18 15.01
N ALA A 73 5.48 4.29 14.23
CA ALA A 73 4.46 5.31 14.42
C ALA A 73 3.71 5.12 15.75
N LEU A 74 3.34 3.87 16.07
CA LEU A 74 2.67 3.53 17.32
C LEU A 74 3.51 3.90 18.55
N LEU A 75 4.80 3.56 18.53
CA LEU A 75 5.71 3.88 19.63
C LEU A 75 5.91 5.38 19.77
N GLN A 76 6.05 6.11 18.65
CA GLN A 76 6.22 7.55 18.67
C GLN A 76 4.98 8.25 19.27
N ASP A 77 3.78 7.82 18.91
CA ASP A 77 2.53 8.36 19.46
C ASP A 77 2.37 8.01 20.93
N ALA A 78 2.57 6.74 21.29
CA ALA A 78 2.48 6.31 22.69
C ALA A 78 3.50 7.02 23.58
N ALA A 79 4.69 7.32 23.05
CA ALA A 79 5.72 8.07 23.73
C ALA A 79 5.37 9.56 23.91
N ARG A 80 4.33 10.12 23.28
CA ARG A 80 3.83 11.49 23.60
C ARG A 80 3.01 11.49 24.88
N ASP A 81 2.18 10.47 25.04
CA ASP A 81 1.24 10.40 26.16
C ASP A 81 1.81 9.67 27.38
N SER A 82 2.86 8.86 27.21
CA SER A 82 3.45 8.06 28.28
C SER A 82 4.86 8.51 28.63
N VAL A 83 5.04 9.01 29.85
CA VAL A 83 6.38 9.29 30.40
C VAL A 83 7.19 7.99 30.54
N ASP A 84 6.55 6.85 30.81
CA ASP A 84 7.24 5.58 31.00
C ASP A 84 7.97 5.11 29.73
N LEU A 85 7.40 5.38 28.55
CA LEU A 85 8.05 5.12 27.27
C LEU A 85 9.18 6.11 26.94
N ARG A 86 9.26 7.25 27.64
CA ARG A 86 10.32 8.25 27.48
C ARG A 86 11.44 8.13 28.51
N LYS A 87 11.28 7.30 29.54
CA LYS A 87 12.31 7.08 30.55
C LYS A 87 13.55 6.46 29.88
N GLY A 88 14.73 6.92 30.29
CA GLY A 88 15.98 6.31 29.85
C GLY A 88 16.07 4.85 30.30
N ILE A 89 16.64 4.00 29.44
CA ILE A 89 16.97 2.63 29.80
C ILE A 89 18.04 2.61 30.91
N PRO A 90 18.12 1.55 31.75
CA PRO A 90 19.15 1.44 32.77
C PRO A 90 20.58 1.58 32.21
N LEU A 91 21.49 2.10 33.03
CA LEU A 91 22.91 2.16 32.66
C LEU A 91 23.44 0.77 32.29
N GLN A 92 24.27 0.71 31.24
CA GLN A 92 24.86 -0.52 30.72
C GLN A 92 23.84 -1.57 30.23
N GLN A 93 22.56 -1.22 30.07
CA GLN A 93 21.54 -2.15 29.58
C GLN A 93 21.90 -2.75 28.21
N LEU A 94 22.50 -1.94 27.31
CA LEU A 94 22.97 -2.39 25.99
C LEU A 94 24.22 -3.27 26.03
N GLN A 95 25.01 -3.17 27.12
CA GLN A 95 26.23 -3.96 27.33
C GLN A 95 25.94 -5.22 28.16
N CYS A 96 24.69 -5.42 28.59
CA CYS A 96 24.34 -6.54 29.42
C CYS A 96 24.28 -7.83 28.60
N LEU A 97 25.10 -8.81 28.99
CA LEU A 97 25.14 -10.14 28.36
C LEU A 97 23.90 -10.99 28.66
N ASP A 98 23.04 -10.56 29.59
CA ASP A 98 21.76 -11.20 29.90
C ASP A 98 20.58 -10.32 29.45
N PRO A 99 20.04 -10.55 28.25
CA PRO A 99 18.87 -9.83 27.73
C PRO A 99 17.61 -10.00 28.59
N SER A 100 17.55 -11.04 29.44
CA SER A 100 16.34 -11.35 30.20
C SER A 100 16.02 -10.29 31.27
N ARG A 101 17.00 -9.49 31.69
CA ARG A 101 16.81 -8.37 32.62
C ARG A 101 15.80 -7.32 32.12
N ALA A 102 15.67 -7.16 30.80
CA ALA A 102 14.70 -6.24 30.22
C ALA A 102 13.30 -6.85 30.04
N ARG A 103 13.12 -8.17 30.30
CA ARG A 103 11.87 -8.90 30.00
C ARG A 103 10.65 -8.29 30.71
N GLY A 104 10.76 -8.03 32.01
CA GLY A 104 9.66 -7.47 32.80
C GLY A 104 9.23 -6.08 32.31
N PRO A 105 10.15 -5.09 32.27
CA PRO A 105 9.87 -3.76 31.75
C PRO A 105 9.30 -3.78 30.32
N LEU A 106 9.92 -4.52 29.39
CA LEU A 106 9.45 -4.61 28.01
C LEU A 106 8.06 -5.25 27.90
N SER A 107 7.80 -6.32 28.66
CA SER A 107 6.48 -6.96 28.68
C SER A 107 5.40 -6.00 29.18
N GLY A 108 5.70 -5.18 30.18
CA GLY A 108 4.79 -4.15 30.67
C GLY A 108 4.48 -3.11 29.59
N LEU A 109 5.52 -2.54 28.98
CA LEU A 109 5.38 -1.55 27.91
C LEU A 109 4.60 -2.08 26.69
N LEU A 110 4.86 -3.33 26.27
CA LEU A 110 4.12 -3.98 25.19
C LEU A 110 2.66 -4.24 25.55
N SER A 111 2.39 -4.63 26.81
CA SER A 111 1.01 -4.82 27.28
C SER A 111 0.23 -3.51 27.29
N ASP A 112 0.88 -2.40 27.68
CA ASP A 112 0.25 -1.08 27.65
C ASP A 112 0.08 -0.56 26.22
N LEU A 113 1.01 -0.86 25.31
CA LEU A 113 0.84 -0.58 23.89
C LEU A 113 -0.34 -1.36 23.29
N ALA A 114 -0.50 -2.63 23.65
CA ALA A 114 -1.64 -3.44 23.22
C ALA A 114 -2.98 -2.83 23.68
N LYS A 115 -3.09 -2.41 24.95
CA LYS A 115 -4.29 -1.71 25.44
C LYS A 115 -4.57 -0.40 24.69
N ARG A 116 -3.53 0.33 24.29
CA ARG A 116 -3.67 1.56 23.49
C ARG A 116 -4.19 1.27 22.08
N ILE A 117 -3.73 0.18 21.46
CA ILE A 117 -4.25 -0.29 20.17
C ILE A 117 -5.75 -0.59 20.28
N GLU A 118 -6.18 -1.30 21.33
CA GLU A 118 -7.60 -1.58 21.60
C GLU A 118 -8.42 -0.28 21.85
N GLY A 119 -7.79 0.73 22.44
CA GLY A 119 -8.42 1.95 22.95
C GLY A 119 -8.62 3.11 21.97
N ARG A 120 -8.47 2.90 20.64
CA ARG A 120 -8.58 3.90 19.54
C ARG A 120 -7.25 4.50 19.02
N CYS A 121 -6.15 3.76 19.09
CA CYS A 121 -4.95 4.19 18.36
C CYS A 121 -5.21 4.18 16.84
N GLN A 122 -4.86 5.26 16.13
CA GLN A 122 -4.88 5.26 14.68
C GLN A 122 -3.74 4.39 14.16
N LEU A 123 -4.07 3.25 13.55
CA LEU A 123 -3.11 2.42 12.86
C LEU A 123 -2.76 3.08 11.52
N ARG A 124 -1.47 3.37 11.31
CA ARG A 124 -0.98 4.11 10.15
C ARG A 124 0.12 3.31 9.48
N SER A 125 -0.22 2.67 8.38
CA SER A 125 0.74 2.00 7.50
C SER A 125 1.08 2.93 6.35
N CYS A 126 2.37 3.22 6.19
CA CYS A 126 2.84 4.18 5.20
C CYS A 126 3.83 3.53 4.25
N GLU A 127 4.84 2.82 4.76
CA GLU A 127 5.91 2.28 3.93
C GLU A 127 5.45 1.09 3.10
N MET A 128 4.75 0.13 3.70
CA MET A 128 4.15 -0.98 2.93
C MET A 128 3.18 -0.50 1.85
N LEU A 129 2.37 0.52 2.16
CA LEU A 129 1.43 1.08 1.18
C LEU A 129 2.16 1.83 0.07
N ARG A 130 3.16 2.63 0.44
CA ARG A 130 4.03 3.37 -0.49
C ARG A 130 4.73 2.42 -1.45
N ASP A 131 5.30 1.34 -0.92
CA ASP A 131 5.96 0.29 -1.70
C ASP A 131 4.97 -0.40 -2.65
N PHE A 132 3.80 -0.82 -2.15
CA PHE A 132 2.77 -1.43 -2.98
C PHE A 132 2.31 -0.51 -4.13
N MET A 133 2.06 0.77 -3.82
CA MET A 133 1.60 1.73 -4.82
C MET A 133 2.70 2.15 -5.80
N GLY A 134 3.96 2.21 -5.36
CA GLY A 134 5.10 2.52 -6.21
C GLY A 134 5.49 1.38 -7.15
N ASN A 135 5.34 0.13 -6.72
CA ASN A 135 5.79 -1.04 -7.47
C ASN A 135 4.73 -1.74 -8.31
N ARG A 136 3.43 -1.46 -8.10
CA ARG A 136 2.37 -2.11 -8.90
C ARG A 136 2.32 -1.60 -10.34
N LEU A 137 1.78 -2.42 -11.24
CA LEU A 137 1.49 -2.01 -12.61
C LEU A 137 0.50 -0.82 -12.65
N PRO A 138 0.60 0.07 -13.67
CA PRO A 138 -0.44 1.04 -13.97
C PRO A 138 -1.72 0.36 -14.46
N PRO A 139 -2.86 1.09 -14.53
CA PRO A 139 -4.05 0.61 -15.22
C PRO A 139 -3.73 0.13 -16.64
N TYR A 140 -4.33 -1.00 -17.03
CA TYR A 140 -4.21 -1.45 -18.41
C TYR A 140 -4.99 -0.51 -19.32
N GLN A 141 -4.30 0.06 -20.31
CA GLN A 141 -4.91 0.81 -21.39
C GLN A 141 -4.77 -0.03 -22.67
N ASP A 142 -5.88 -0.54 -23.20
CA ASP A 142 -5.86 -1.05 -24.57
C ASP A 142 -5.85 0.13 -25.57
N ALA A 143 -5.37 -0.13 -26.79
CA ALA A 143 -5.24 0.89 -27.82
C ALA A 143 -6.61 1.50 -28.22
N GLU A 144 -7.71 0.76 -28.04
CA GLU A 144 -9.07 1.25 -28.30
C GLU A 144 -9.58 2.16 -27.19
N SER A 145 -9.28 1.88 -25.93
CA SER A 145 -9.65 2.63 -24.74
C SER A 145 -8.86 3.93 -24.65
N ALA A 146 -7.57 3.88 -25.01
CA ALA A 146 -6.75 5.09 -25.16
C ALA A 146 -7.27 6.01 -26.29
N ASN A 147 -7.89 5.43 -27.32
CA ASN A 147 -8.54 6.20 -28.39
C ASN A 147 -9.94 6.70 -27.97
N ARG A 148 -10.73 5.92 -27.23
CA ARG A 148 -12.02 6.36 -26.67
C ARG A 148 -11.85 7.48 -25.63
N GLU A 149 -10.84 7.42 -24.77
CA GLU A 149 -10.51 8.53 -23.85
C GLU A 149 -10.12 9.79 -24.62
N LYS A 150 -9.38 9.65 -25.74
CA LYS A 150 -9.07 10.77 -26.65
C LYS A 150 -10.27 11.26 -27.46
N GLU A 151 -11.24 10.41 -27.77
CA GLU A 151 -12.47 10.77 -28.51
C GLU A 151 -13.54 11.39 -27.59
N GLU A 152 -13.71 10.89 -26.37
CA GLU A 152 -14.58 11.46 -25.34
C GLU A 152 -14.09 12.85 -24.86
N THR A 153 -12.78 13.09 -24.88
CA THR A 153 -12.20 14.42 -24.61
C THR A 153 -12.30 15.39 -25.79
N ASN A 154 -12.58 14.91 -27.01
CA ASN A 154 -12.59 15.74 -28.23
C ASN A 154 -13.87 16.59 -28.44
N GLY A 155 -14.61 16.90 -27.37
CA GLY A 155 -15.85 17.68 -27.49
C GLY A 155 -16.54 18.17 -26.21
N LYS A 156 -16.17 17.70 -25.01
CA LYS A 156 -16.68 18.23 -23.73
C LYS A 156 -15.55 18.44 -22.73
N SER A 157 -14.90 19.59 -22.88
CA SER A 157 -14.12 20.31 -21.86
C SER A 157 -13.02 19.51 -21.16
N ASP A 158 -11.82 19.61 -21.71
CA ASP A 158 -10.51 19.49 -21.03
C ASP A 158 -10.30 20.57 -19.94
N ALA A 159 -11.35 21.32 -19.57
CA ALA A 159 -11.27 22.35 -18.55
C ALA A 159 -11.31 21.71 -17.14
N PRO A 160 -10.52 22.24 -16.20
CA PRO A 160 -10.55 21.77 -14.83
C PRO A 160 -11.96 21.88 -14.22
N PRO A 161 -12.37 20.93 -13.37
CA PRO A 161 -13.63 21.04 -12.66
C PRO A 161 -13.64 22.29 -11.78
N ASN A 162 -14.80 22.93 -11.68
CA ASN A 162 -15.04 24.10 -10.83
C ASN A 162 -16.13 23.78 -9.80
N LEU A 163 -16.47 24.75 -8.96
CA LEU A 163 -17.45 24.60 -7.90
C LEU A 163 -18.82 24.07 -8.42
N ASN A 164 -19.23 24.40 -9.64
CA ASN A 164 -20.51 23.95 -10.20
C ASN A 164 -20.44 22.57 -10.88
N SER A 165 -19.26 21.97 -10.98
CA SER A 165 -19.08 20.65 -11.60
C SER A 165 -19.65 19.53 -10.72
N LYS A 166 -20.00 18.41 -11.37
CA LYS A 166 -20.08 17.10 -10.71
C LYS A 166 -18.83 16.32 -11.08
N VAL A 167 -18.22 15.65 -10.10
CA VAL A 167 -17.00 14.84 -10.30
C VAL A 167 -17.23 13.40 -9.87
N LYS A 168 -16.50 12.47 -10.47
CA LYS A 168 -16.48 11.06 -10.06
C LYS A 168 -15.05 10.55 -9.99
N LEU A 169 -14.73 9.79 -8.95
CA LEU A 169 -13.46 9.09 -8.82
C LEU A 169 -13.24 8.10 -9.97
N GLN A 170 -12.03 8.10 -10.51
CA GLN A 170 -11.54 7.12 -11.47
C GLN A 170 -10.44 6.29 -10.82
N TYR A 171 -10.24 5.08 -11.35
CA TYR A 171 -9.11 4.23 -10.98
C TYR A 171 -9.00 4.00 -9.46
N LYS A 172 -10.14 3.83 -8.77
CA LYS A 172 -10.20 3.65 -7.30
C LYS A 172 -9.21 2.60 -6.79
N ASP A 173 -9.13 1.45 -7.48
CA ASP A 173 -8.23 0.36 -7.11
C ASP A 173 -6.74 0.67 -7.32
N TYR A 174 -6.41 1.74 -8.04
CA TYR A 174 -5.06 2.27 -8.28
C TYR A 174 -4.80 3.55 -7.50
N THR A 175 -5.61 3.83 -6.49
CA THR A 175 -5.44 4.93 -5.55
C THR A 175 -5.50 4.43 -4.12
N ALA A 176 -4.75 5.05 -3.23
CA ALA A 176 -4.79 4.74 -1.81
C ALA A 176 -4.60 6.00 -0.97
N ILE A 177 -5.23 6.02 0.20
CA ILE A 177 -5.15 7.13 1.15
C ILE A 177 -4.48 6.62 2.42
N THR A 178 -3.46 7.34 2.89
CA THR A 178 -2.89 7.15 4.23
C THR A 178 -2.70 8.49 4.91
N VAL A 179 -2.40 8.47 6.20
CA VAL A 179 -2.15 9.66 6.98
C VAL A 179 -0.81 9.49 7.67
N ASP A 180 0.09 10.42 7.46
CA ASP A 180 1.39 10.39 8.10
C ASP A 180 1.97 11.79 8.34
N ARG A 181 3.08 11.84 9.05
CA ARG A 181 3.85 13.08 9.25
C ARG A 181 4.72 13.36 8.05
N VAL A 182 4.97 14.65 7.81
CA VAL A 182 5.94 15.07 6.79
C VAL A 182 7.35 14.64 7.20
N PRO A 183 8.06 13.81 6.40
CA PRO A 183 9.43 13.40 6.73
C PRO A 183 10.39 14.59 6.78
N GLY A 184 11.38 14.55 7.69
CA GLY A 184 12.55 15.44 7.67
C GLY A 184 12.36 16.84 8.28
N THR A 185 11.21 17.16 8.89
CA THR A 185 11.05 18.44 9.59
C THR A 185 11.64 18.36 11.01
N GLN A 186 12.73 19.09 11.26
CA GLN A 186 13.32 19.26 12.61
C GLN A 186 12.42 20.07 13.57
N LYS A 187 11.28 20.57 13.08
CA LYS A 187 10.33 21.35 13.86
C LYS A 187 9.29 20.42 14.49
N PRO A 188 8.97 20.60 15.78
CA PRO A 188 7.89 19.89 16.47
C PRO A 188 6.48 20.27 15.97
N SER A 189 6.34 21.03 14.87
CA SER A 189 5.05 21.16 14.17
C SER A 189 4.83 19.88 13.36
N GLU A 190 4.48 18.85 14.11
CA GLU A 190 4.14 17.47 13.76
C GLU A 190 2.78 17.41 13.07
N GLU A 191 2.54 18.27 12.07
CA GLU A 191 1.25 18.30 11.40
C GLU A 191 1.10 17.03 10.56
N MET A 192 0.10 16.26 10.94
CA MET A 192 -0.33 15.07 10.23
C MET A 192 -0.95 15.51 8.90
N MET A 193 -0.53 14.89 7.81
CA MET A 193 -1.01 15.18 6.47
C MET A 193 -1.64 13.93 5.87
N ILE A 194 -2.61 14.15 4.98
CA ILE A 194 -3.20 13.09 4.19
C ILE A 194 -2.34 12.91 2.94
N TYR A 195 -1.99 11.67 2.63
CA TYR A 195 -1.29 11.27 1.42
C TYR A 195 -2.25 10.50 0.53
N VAL A 196 -2.42 10.95 -0.71
CA VAL A 196 -3.19 10.25 -1.74
C VAL A 196 -2.20 9.69 -2.75
N PHE A 197 -1.85 8.42 -2.62
CA PHE A 197 -0.95 7.72 -3.54
C PHE A 197 -1.72 7.15 -4.72
N HIS A 198 -1.07 7.08 -5.87
CA HIS A 198 -1.65 6.43 -7.05
C HIS A 198 -0.58 5.83 -7.97
N ALA A 199 -1.00 4.86 -8.77
CA ALA A 199 -0.13 4.08 -9.66
C ALA A 199 -0.32 4.40 -11.15
N LEU A 200 -1.06 5.46 -11.49
CA LEU A 200 -1.40 5.77 -12.90
C LEU A 200 -0.17 6.13 -13.74
N LYS A 201 0.87 6.67 -13.12
CA LYS A 201 2.13 7.09 -13.76
C LYS A 201 3.22 6.02 -13.66
N ASN A 202 2.92 4.84 -13.12
CA ASN A 202 3.90 3.77 -13.00
C ASN A 202 4.26 3.21 -14.38
N GLU A 203 5.50 2.78 -14.56
CA GLU A 203 5.97 2.28 -15.86
C GLU A 203 5.95 0.75 -15.90
N ARG A 204 5.17 0.18 -16.82
CA ARG A 204 5.12 -1.29 -16.99
C ARG A 204 6.49 -1.91 -17.32
N LYS A 205 7.37 -1.17 -18.02
CA LYS A 205 8.70 -1.64 -18.45
C LYS A 205 9.68 -1.85 -17.28
N THR A 206 9.47 -1.17 -16.15
CA THR A 206 10.34 -1.27 -14.96
C THR A 206 9.69 -2.07 -13.82
N HIS A 207 8.47 -2.57 -14.02
CA HIS A 207 7.73 -3.33 -13.02
C HIS A 207 8.48 -4.59 -12.55
N MET A 208 8.93 -4.57 -11.29
CA MET A 208 9.71 -5.66 -10.67
C MET A 208 11.06 -5.93 -11.34
N VAL A 209 11.67 -4.90 -11.95
CA VAL A 209 12.97 -4.99 -12.67
C VAL A 209 14.09 -4.20 -11.96
N SER A 210 13.85 -3.59 -10.79
CA SER A 210 14.85 -2.72 -10.15
C SER A 210 16.00 -3.50 -9.50
N ASP A 211 17.24 -3.12 -9.87
CA ASP A 211 18.49 -3.51 -9.19
C ASP A 211 18.81 -2.63 -7.96
N GLU A 212 17.96 -1.65 -7.66
CA GLU A 212 18.14 -0.68 -6.57
C GLU A 212 17.44 -1.15 -5.29
N GLU A 213 18.10 -1.03 -4.13
CA GLU A 213 17.55 -1.40 -2.82
C GLU A 213 16.46 -0.42 -2.32
N GLU A 214 16.31 0.75 -2.96
CA GLU A 214 15.32 1.76 -2.58
C GLU A 214 14.01 1.61 -3.37
N SER A 215 12.87 1.61 -2.66
CA SER A 215 11.55 1.61 -3.30
C SER A 215 11.40 2.83 -4.23
N PRO A 216 10.81 2.66 -5.43
CA PRO A 216 10.66 3.75 -6.38
C PRO A 216 9.81 4.89 -5.79
N PRO A 217 9.99 6.14 -6.27
CA PRO A 217 9.15 7.25 -5.84
C PRO A 217 7.70 6.99 -6.22
N VAL A 218 6.81 6.99 -5.21
CA VAL A 218 5.38 6.86 -5.43
C VAL A 218 4.81 8.20 -5.90
N SER A 219 3.91 8.17 -6.90
CA SER A 219 3.15 9.37 -7.28
C SER A 219 2.06 9.63 -6.25
N GLY A 220 1.91 10.89 -5.83
CA GLY A 220 0.85 11.23 -4.90
C GLY A 220 0.73 12.71 -4.58
N LEU A 221 -0.39 13.02 -3.92
CA LEU A 221 -0.77 14.35 -3.48
C LEU A 221 -0.80 14.43 -1.95
N ARG A 222 -0.66 15.64 -1.41
CA ARG A 222 -0.74 15.90 0.03
C ARG A 222 -1.82 16.92 0.33
N PHE A 223 -2.63 16.63 1.35
CA PHE A 223 -3.69 17.53 1.82
C PHE A 223 -3.66 17.68 3.33
N PRO A 224 -4.13 18.81 3.89
CA PRO A 224 -4.34 18.97 5.33
C PRO A 224 -5.32 17.93 5.86
N LEU A 225 -5.20 17.58 7.15
CA LEU A 225 -6.08 16.58 7.78
C LEU A 225 -7.57 16.91 7.71
N SER A 226 -7.91 18.20 7.68
CA SER A 226 -9.28 18.70 7.56
C SER A 226 -9.98 18.24 6.27
N TYR A 227 -9.22 17.81 5.25
CA TYR A 227 -9.76 17.34 3.97
C TYR A 227 -10.24 15.88 4.02
N MET A 228 -10.06 15.18 5.14
CA MET A 228 -10.32 13.74 5.24
C MET A 228 -11.77 13.37 4.92
N ASP A 229 -12.75 14.09 5.45
CA ASP A 229 -14.16 13.75 5.22
C ASP A 229 -14.59 14.05 3.79
N ALA A 230 -13.98 15.04 3.14
CA ALA A 230 -14.19 15.31 1.72
C ALA A 230 -13.60 14.22 0.83
N LEU A 231 -12.40 13.74 1.15
CA LEU A 231 -11.79 12.59 0.47
C LEU A 231 -12.61 11.30 0.66
N LYS A 232 -13.08 11.00 1.88
CA LYS A 232 -13.98 9.86 2.12
C LYS A 232 -15.24 9.93 1.24
N SER A 233 -15.84 11.11 1.15
CA SER A 233 -17.03 11.38 0.34
C SER A 233 -16.78 11.10 -1.15
N LEU A 234 -15.63 11.53 -1.68
CA LEU A 234 -15.22 11.24 -3.07
C LEU A 234 -14.95 9.74 -3.31
N TRP A 235 -14.52 9.00 -2.28
CA TRP A 235 -14.21 7.57 -2.38
C TRP A 235 -15.43 6.63 -2.33
N GLU A 236 -16.65 7.16 -2.21
CA GLU A 236 -17.89 6.38 -2.22
C GLU A 236 -18.28 5.83 -3.62
N ASP A 237 -17.47 6.07 -4.66
CA ASP A 237 -17.70 5.65 -6.06
C ASP A 237 -19.04 6.14 -6.66
N LYS A 238 -19.49 7.31 -6.22
CA LYS A 238 -20.68 8.00 -6.75
C LYS A 238 -20.30 9.36 -7.31
N PRO A 239 -20.98 9.85 -8.36
CA PRO A 239 -20.87 11.25 -8.77
C PRO A 239 -21.21 12.19 -7.60
N MET A 240 -20.39 13.21 -7.39
CA MET A 240 -20.50 14.17 -6.30
C MET A 240 -20.46 15.59 -6.84
N SER A 241 -21.34 16.47 -6.38
CA SER A 241 -21.21 17.90 -6.69
C SER A 241 -20.06 18.49 -5.89
N VAL A 242 -19.23 19.32 -6.52
CA VAL A 242 -18.10 19.98 -5.84
C VAL A 242 -18.59 20.88 -4.71
N LYS A 243 -19.76 21.53 -4.84
CA LYS A 243 -20.40 22.31 -3.77
C LYS A 243 -20.71 21.52 -2.51
N ASP A 244 -21.08 20.26 -2.68
CA ASP A 244 -21.55 19.40 -1.59
C ASP A 244 -20.40 18.76 -0.81
N LEU A 245 -19.14 19.01 -1.21
CA LEU A 245 -17.97 18.53 -0.46
C LEU A 245 -17.99 19.09 0.97
N PRO A 246 -17.75 18.25 1.99
CA PRO A 246 -17.71 18.66 3.38
C PRO A 246 -16.39 19.39 3.71
N LEU A 247 -16.26 20.60 3.16
CA LEU A 247 -15.22 21.59 3.44
C LEU A 247 -15.87 22.96 3.67
N GLU A 248 -15.26 23.79 4.51
CA GLU A 248 -15.81 25.11 4.86
C GLU A 248 -15.60 26.14 3.75
N ASP A 249 -14.40 26.24 3.17
CA ASP A 249 -14.07 27.21 2.10
C ASP A 249 -14.36 26.62 0.72
N GLU A 250 -15.07 27.36 -0.13
CA GLU A 250 -15.34 26.99 -1.52
C GLU A 250 -14.05 26.87 -2.35
N ARG A 251 -13.02 27.67 -2.04
CA ARG A 251 -11.70 27.59 -2.69
C ARG A 251 -11.00 26.28 -2.36
N ASP A 252 -11.18 25.78 -1.14
CA ASP A 252 -10.61 24.49 -0.72
C ASP A 252 -11.29 23.33 -1.46
N LYS A 253 -12.60 23.42 -1.69
CA LYS A 253 -13.35 22.47 -2.52
C LYS A 253 -12.80 22.41 -3.94
N GLU A 254 -12.64 23.57 -4.58
CA GLU A 254 -12.09 23.68 -5.93
C GLU A 254 -10.64 23.17 -5.99
N ASN A 255 -9.78 23.61 -5.07
CA ASN A 255 -8.37 23.19 -5.01
C ASN A 255 -8.23 21.67 -4.87
N LEU A 256 -9.05 21.03 -4.03
CA LEU A 256 -9.06 19.58 -3.85
C LEU A 256 -9.36 18.87 -5.17
N VAL A 257 -10.47 19.24 -5.83
CA VAL A 257 -10.92 18.54 -7.03
C VAL A 257 -10.03 18.81 -8.24
N ILE A 258 -9.49 20.03 -8.37
CA ILE A 258 -8.53 20.38 -9.42
C ILE A 258 -7.24 19.57 -9.26
N SER A 259 -6.73 19.45 -8.03
CA SER A 259 -5.52 18.68 -7.75
C SER A 259 -5.67 17.19 -8.10
N LEU A 260 -6.79 16.58 -7.68
CA LEU A 260 -7.08 15.18 -8.00
C LEU A 260 -7.36 14.97 -9.50
N TRP A 261 -8.05 15.90 -10.16
CA TRP A 261 -8.31 15.86 -11.60
C TRP A 261 -7.02 15.99 -12.42
N ALA A 262 -6.10 16.88 -12.03
CA ALA A 262 -4.82 17.06 -12.70
C ALA A 262 -3.93 15.79 -12.66
N GLU A 263 -4.13 14.94 -11.65
CA GLU A 263 -3.50 13.61 -11.54
C GLU A 263 -4.29 12.49 -12.24
N GLY A 264 -5.39 12.81 -12.93
CA GLY A 264 -6.25 11.84 -13.62
C GLY A 264 -7.12 10.98 -12.68
N LEU A 265 -7.26 11.40 -11.42
CA LEU A 265 -8.01 10.65 -10.40
C LEU A 265 -9.50 10.98 -10.39
N LEU A 266 -9.89 12.13 -10.94
CA LEU A 266 -11.29 12.53 -11.07
C LEU A 266 -11.63 12.78 -12.54
N LYS A 267 -12.88 12.49 -12.91
CA LYS A 267 -13.51 13.01 -14.13
C LYS A 267 -14.68 13.91 -13.81
N ALA A 268 -14.87 14.95 -14.61
CA ALA A 268 -16.13 15.70 -14.61
C ALA A 268 -17.23 14.82 -15.21
N VAL A 269 -18.38 14.76 -14.54
CA VAL A 269 -19.57 14.08 -15.03
C VAL A 269 -20.43 15.12 -15.75
N PRO A 270 -20.86 14.86 -17.00
CA PRO A 270 -21.80 15.75 -17.68
C PRO A 270 -23.05 15.95 -16.83
N ALA A 271 -23.64 17.14 -16.84
CA ALA A 271 -24.97 17.33 -16.29
C ALA A 271 -25.93 16.35 -16.99
N GLU A 272 -26.67 15.56 -16.21
CA GLU A 272 -27.77 14.74 -16.73
C GLU A 272 -28.73 15.69 -17.47
N ALA A 273 -29.03 15.35 -18.72
CA ALA A 273 -29.96 16.08 -19.57
C ALA A 273 -31.41 15.83 -19.14
#